data_AF-A0A534W2G7-F1
#
_entry.id   AF-A0A534W2G7-F1
#
_cell.length_a   1.000
_cell.length_b   1.000
_cell.length_c   1.000
_cell.angle_alpha   90.00
_cell.angle_beta   90.00
_cell.angle_gamma   90.00
#
_symmetry.space_group_name_H-M   'P 1'
#
loop_
_entity.id
_entity.type
_entity.pdbx_description
1 polymer ?
#
loop_
_entity_poly.entity_id
_entity_poly.type
_entity_poly.pdbx_seq_one_letter_code
_entity_poly.pdbx_strand_id
1 'polypeptide(L)'
;MAQTIDVVEMFKQAALEVDNRKLPKLTRDTVIATLGMDSVAVMELVSYFEEKLAVRIPDDDLGRIRTIGDLRDTIARLLPPGTQVAA
;
A
#
# COMPACT_ATOMS: atom_id res chain seq x y z
N MET A 1 -15.79 -12.17 11.86
CA MET A 1 -14.41 -11.82 12.27
C MET A 1 -14.05 -10.55 11.52
N ALA A 2 -13.71 -9.46 12.20
CA ALA A 2 -13.37 -8.20 11.52
C ALA A 2 -11.98 -8.33 10.92
N GLN A 3 -11.85 -8.19 9.60
CA GLN A 3 -10.54 -8.15 8.94
C GLN A 3 -10.00 -6.73 9.09
N THR A 4 -8.88 -6.57 9.81
CA THR A 4 -8.18 -5.29 9.95
C THR A 4 -6.94 -5.33 9.07
N ILE A 5 -6.80 -4.34 8.21
CA ILE A 5 -5.72 -4.26 7.22
C ILE A 5 -4.85 -3.08 7.57
N ASP A 6 -3.65 -3.35 8.05
CA ASP A 6 -2.67 -2.32 8.34
C ASP A 6 -1.80 -2.09 7.10
N VAL A 7 -2.06 -0.98 6.41
CA VAL A 7 -1.37 -0.63 5.17
C VAL A 7 0.10 -0.32 5.43
N VAL A 8 0.43 0.27 6.58
CA VAL A 8 1.82 0.57 6.93
C VAL A 8 2.61 -0.70 7.14
N GLU A 9 2.08 -1.66 7.90
CA GLU A 9 2.77 -2.93 8.12
C GLU A 9 2.87 -3.75 6.83
N MET A 10 1.80 -3.82 6.04
CA MET A 10 1.84 -4.52 4.76
C MET A 10 2.84 -3.89 3.79
N PHE A 11 2.91 -2.56 3.76
CA PHE A 11 3.89 -1.84 2.96
C PHE A 11 5.33 -2.11 3.41
N LYS A 12 5.58 -2.16 4.72
CA LYS A 12 6.90 -2.53 5.28
C LYS A 12 7.31 -3.92 4.85
N GLN A 13 6.39 -4.89 4.91
CA GLN A 13 6.66 -6.27 4.48
C GLN A 13 6.94 -6.32 2.99
N ALA A 14 6.07 -5.71 2.18
CA ALA A 14 6.22 -5.73 0.74
C ALA A 14 7.50 -4.99 0.29
N ALA A 15 7.87 -3.87 0.91
CA ALA A 15 9.14 -3.18 0.63
C ALA A 15 10.38 -4.01 1.03
N LEU A 16 10.27 -4.81 2.08
CA LEU A 16 11.32 -5.75 2.47
C LEU A 16 11.39 -6.96 1.54
N GLU A 17 10.27 -7.45 1.02
CA GLU A 17 10.24 -8.58 0.09
C GLU A 17 10.72 -8.18 -1.31
N VAL A 18 10.27 -7.02 -1.81
CA VAL A 18 10.53 -6.53 -3.18
C VAL A 18 11.90 -5.86 -3.29
N ASP A 19 12.22 -4.94 -2.38
CA ASP A 19 13.41 -4.07 -2.45
C ASP A 19 14.44 -4.40 -1.36
N ASN A 20 14.21 -5.44 -0.55
CA ASN A 20 15.02 -5.76 0.63
C ASN A 20 15.24 -4.56 1.56
N ARG A 21 14.27 -3.63 1.58
CA ARG A 21 14.38 -2.34 2.23
C ARG A 21 13.58 -2.33 3.53
N LYS A 22 14.27 -2.01 4.63
CA LYS A 22 13.63 -1.83 5.94
C LYS A 22 13.16 -0.39 6.11
N LEU A 23 11.86 -0.21 6.29
CA LEU A 23 11.22 1.09 6.48
C LEU A 23 10.63 1.20 7.91
N PRO A 24 11.47 1.39 8.95
CA PRO A 24 11.02 1.36 10.34
C PRO A 24 10.16 2.56 10.75
N LYS A 25 10.20 3.67 10.00
CA LYS A 25 9.48 4.92 10.29
C LYS A 25 8.54 5.31 9.14
N LEU A 26 7.59 4.44 8.84
CA LEU A 26 6.49 4.76 7.94
C LEU A 26 5.31 5.34 8.72
N THR A 27 4.72 6.37 8.16
CA THR A 27 3.49 7.01 8.65
C THR A 27 2.57 7.26 7.47
N ARG A 28 1.27 7.47 7.70
CA ARG A 28 0.31 7.85 6.65
C ARG A 28 0.74 9.07 5.82
N ASP A 29 1.45 10.03 6.43
CA ASP A 29 1.91 11.27 5.81
C ASP A 29 3.22 11.06 5.02
N THR A 30 3.82 9.87 5.07
CA THR A 30 5.04 9.54 4.34
C THR A 30 4.77 9.48 2.84
N VAL A 31 5.58 10.22 2.08
CA VAL A 31 5.53 10.27 0.61
C VAL A 31 6.32 9.09 0.04
N ILE A 32 5.67 8.26 -0.78
CA ILE A 32 6.26 7.05 -1.38
C ILE A 32 7.48 7.39 -2.23
N ALA A 33 7.43 8.47 -3.00
CA ALA A 33 8.56 8.94 -3.80
C ALA A 33 9.78 9.35 -2.95
N THR A 34 9.58 9.81 -1.71
CA THR A 34 10.69 10.21 -0.82
C THR A 34 11.42 9.03 -0.20
N LEU A 35 10.80 7.85 -0.24
CA LEU A 35 11.42 6.60 0.20
C LEU A 35 12.47 6.10 -0.81
N GLY A 36 12.56 6.73 -1.98
CA GLY A 36 13.50 6.36 -3.04
C GLY A 36 13.20 4.98 -3.61
N MET A 37 11.91 4.61 -3.67
CA MET A 37 11.46 3.44 -4.41
C MET A 37 11.31 3.79 -5.88
N ASP A 38 11.84 2.92 -6.72
CA ASP A 38 11.68 3.04 -8.16
C ASP A 38 10.24 2.74 -8.58
N SER A 39 9.87 3.21 -9.78
CA SER A 39 8.54 2.95 -10.35
C SER A 39 8.21 1.46 -10.43
N VAL A 40 9.23 0.61 -10.62
CA VAL A 40 9.07 -0.85 -10.61
C VAL A 40 8.71 -1.36 -9.21
N ALA A 41 9.42 -0.91 -8.17
CA ALA A 41 9.11 -1.31 -6.80
C ALA A 41 7.68 -0.91 -6.41
N VAL A 42 7.22 0.28 -6.82
CA VAL A 42 5.83 0.70 -6.60
C VAL A 42 4.83 -0.22 -7.31
N MET A 43 5.10 -0.62 -8.55
CA MET A 43 4.25 -1.56 -9.28
C MET A 43 4.21 -2.94 -8.63
N GLU A 44 5.34 -3.47 -8.19
CA GLU A 44 5.43 -4.76 -7.49
C GLU A 44 4.71 -4.71 -6.12
N LEU A 45 4.86 -3.61 -5.39
CA LEU A 45 4.12 -3.37 -4.14
C LEU A 45 2.63 -3.46 -4.40
N VAL A 46 2.14 -2.75 -5.42
CA VAL A 46 0.72 -2.73 -5.79
C VAL A 46 0.23 -4.13 -6.14
N SER A 47 0.97 -4.87 -6.96
CA SER A 47 0.66 -6.27 -7.27
C SER A 47 0.56 -7.12 -6.01
N TYR A 48 1.47 -6.94 -5.04
CA TYR A 48 1.41 -7.62 -3.74
C TYR A 48 0.11 -7.30 -3.00
N PHE A 49 -0.32 -6.04 -2.95
CA PHE A 49 -1.59 -5.66 -2.33
C PHE A 49 -2.78 -6.27 -3.07
N GLU A 50 -2.82 -6.20 -4.39
CA GLU A 50 -3.88 -6.77 -5.22
C GLU A 50 -4.06 -8.27 -4.96
N GLU A 51 -2.96 -9.03 -4.95
CA GLU A 51 -2.98 -10.47 -4.68
C GLU A 51 -3.41 -10.80 -3.25
N LYS A 52 -2.86 -10.09 -2.25
CA LYS A 52 -3.19 -10.33 -0.83
C LYS A 52 -4.63 -9.99 -0.49
N LEU A 53 -5.15 -8.93 -1.10
CA LEU A 53 -6.48 -8.41 -0.82
C LEU A 53 -7.54 -8.95 -1.79
N ALA A 54 -7.11 -9.67 -2.84
CA ALA A 54 -7.94 -10.10 -3.96
C ALA A 54 -8.73 -8.92 -4.56
N VAL A 55 -8.09 -7.75 -4.69
CA VAL A 55 -8.64 -6.54 -5.30
C VAL A 55 -7.82 -6.15 -6.52
N ARG A 56 -8.33 -5.20 -7.31
CA ARG A 56 -7.61 -4.63 -8.45
C ARG A 56 -7.62 -3.11 -8.36
N ILE A 57 -6.44 -2.51 -8.33
CA ILE A 57 -6.22 -1.08 -8.30
C ILE A 57 -6.10 -0.58 -9.75
N PRO A 58 -7.00 0.29 -10.22
CA PRO A 58 -6.89 0.84 -11.56
C PRO A 58 -5.68 1.79 -11.68
N ASP A 59 -5.07 1.82 -12.87
CA ASP A 59 -3.91 2.69 -13.18
C ASP A 59 -4.16 4.17 -12.88
N ASP A 60 -5.41 4.61 -13.04
CA ASP A 60 -5.87 5.97 -12.74
C ASP A 60 -5.72 6.33 -11.24
N ASP A 61 -5.99 5.37 -10.35
CA ASP A 61 -5.76 5.56 -8.90
C ASP A 61 -4.27 5.40 -8.57
N LEU A 62 -3.56 4.49 -9.24
CA LEU A 62 -2.11 4.31 -9.06
C LEU A 62 -1.32 5.59 -9.34
N GLY A 63 -1.65 6.28 -10.43
CA GLY A 63 -1.03 7.58 -10.75
C GLY A 63 -1.34 8.69 -9.73
N ARG A 64 -2.37 8.53 -8.89
CA ARG A 64 -2.77 9.50 -7.87
C ARG A 64 -2.17 9.20 -6.50
N ILE A 65 -1.74 7.97 -6.25
CA ILE A 65 -1.13 7.57 -4.99
C ILE A 65 0.24 8.25 -4.84
N ARG A 66 0.36 9.17 -3.87
CA ARG A 66 1.63 9.85 -3.55
C ARG A 66 2.14 9.50 -2.16
N THR A 67 1.22 9.30 -1.23
CA THR A 67 1.50 8.99 0.18
C THR A 67 0.91 7.65 0.59
N ILE A 68 1.35 7.14 1.75
CA ILE A 68 0.76 5.94 2.35
C ILE A 68 -0.72 6.16 2.69
N GLY A 69 -1.11 7.37 3.07
CA GLY A 69 -2.50 7.76 3.28
C GLY A 69 -3.35 7.62 2.01
N ASP A 70 -2.83 8.06 0.86
CA ASP A 70 -3.52 7.91 -0.43
C ASP A 70 -3.68 6.43 -0.81
N LEU A 71 -2.64 5.62 -0.59
CA LEU A 71 -2.70 4.18 -0.82
C LEU A 71 -3.77 3.54 0.06
N ARG A 72 -3.81 3.88 1.36
CA ARG A 72 -4.86 3.42 2.29
C ARG A 72 -6.24 3.78 1.78
N ASP A 73 -6.46 5.03 1.37
CA ASP A 73 -7.78 5.48 0.91
C ASP A 73 -8.20 4.76 -0.38
N THR A 74 -7.27 4.51 -1.29
CA THR A 74 -7.55 3.70 -2.48
C THR A 74 -7.93 2.28 -2.11
N ILE A 75 -7.16 1.62 -1.24
CA ILE A 75 -7.46 0.26 -0.77
C ILE A 75 -8.81 0.21 -0.04
N ALA A 76 -9.08 1.16 0.86
CA ALA A 76 -10.32 1.23 1.61
C ALA A 76 -11.56 1.40 0.72
N ARG A 77 -11.42 2.09 -0.43
CA ARG A 77 -12.49 2.23 -1.42
C ARG A 77 -12.74 0.96 -2.23
N LEU A 78 -11.70 0.15 -2.45
CA LEU A 78 -11.79 -1.10 -3.22
C LEU A 78 -12.28 -2.28 -2.39
N LEU A 79 -12.08 -2.22 -1.07
CA LEU A 79 -12.47 -3.29 -0.15
C LEU A 79 -13.97 -3.28 0.18
N PRO A 80 -14.55 -4.44 0.51
CA PRO A 80 -15.96 -4.54 0.86
C PRO A 80 -16.29 -3.81 2.18
N PRO A 81 -17.52 -3.27 2.31
CA PRO A 81 -17.99 -2.60 3.53
C PRO A 81 -18.03 -3.61 4.69
N GLY A 82 -17.04 -3.53 5.58
CA GLY A 82 -16.79 -4.50 6.65
C GLY A 82 -15.31 -4.74 6.94
N THR A 83 -14.43 -4.33 6.03
CA THR A 83 -12.97 -4.35 6.23
C THR A 83 -12.50 -3.03 6.82
N GLN A 84 -11.75 -3.08 7.92
CA GLN A 84 -11.23 -1.88 8.58
C GLN A 84 -9.79 -1.67 8.12
N VAL A 85 -9.51 -0.55 7.46
CA VAL A 85 -8.18 -0.25 6.94
C VAL A 85 -7.49 0.77 7.86
N ALA A 86 -6.39 0.36 8.48
CA ALA A 86 -5.53 1.18 9.32
C ALA A 86 -4.30 1.67 8.54
N ALA A 87 -3.78 2.84 8.90
CA ALA A 87 -2.55 3.44 8.38
C ALA A 87 -1.87 4.34 9.41
#